data_AF-A0A1Y1VUD3-F1
#
_entry.id   AF-A0A1Y1VUD3-F1
#
_cell.length_a   1.000
_cell.length_b   1.000
_cell.length_c   1.000
_cell.angle_alpha   90.00
_cell.angle_beta   90.00
_cell.angle_gamma   90.00
#
_symmetry.space_group_name_H-M   'P 1'
#
loop_
_entity.id
_entity.type
_entity.pdbx_description
1 polymer ?
#
loop_
_entity_poly.entity_id
_entity_poly.type
_entity_poly.pdbx_seq_one_letter_code
_entity_poly.pdbx_strand_id
1 'polypeptide(L)'
;KNVLKNQNSEISNNCIAITLSNYKEKCASIKSELCQTFYNDPNPLKYYPICSQFPQYKEYLQPSIINFFKQSFELECLTDENDNLCPYSLSKITKGDHSGVLEDNCKSKKCTESTIKSLKNINIDQFAAYENLSFTSGSFSYENINFN
;
A
#
# COMPACT_ATOMS: atom_id res chain seq x y z
N LYS A 1 18.98 -20.33 -16.72
CA LYS A 1 19.47 -19.97 -15.35
C LYS A 1 19.05 -18.56 -14.87
N ASN A 2 18.19 -17.77 -15.54
CA ASN A 2 17.94 -16.36 -15.16
C ASN A 2 16.46 -15.91 -15.00
N VAL A 3 15.47 -16.78 -15.14
CA VAL A 3 14.05 -16.36 -15.11
C VAL A 3 13.59 -15.87 -13.73
N LEU A 4 14.06 -16.53 -12.66
CA LEU A 4 13.69 -16.21 -11.27
C LEU A 4 14.27 -14.88 -10.76
N LYS A 5 15.35 -14.37 -11.36
CA LYS A 5 15.97 -13.10 -10.93
C LYS A 5 15.19 -11.90 -11.49
N ASN A 6 14.64 -12.04 -12.70
CA ASN A 6 13.93 -10.97 -13.40
C ASN A 6 12.54 -10.70 -12.81
N GLN A 7 11.76 -11.74 -12.49
CA GLN A 7 10.38 -11.56 -11.96
C GLN A 7 10.36 -10.84 -10.61
N ASN A 8 11.26 -11.20 -9.69
CA ASN A 8 11.35 -10.55 -8.38
C ASN A 8 11.76 -9.08 -8.52
N SER A 9 12.72 -8.78 -9.41
CA SER A 9 13.15 -7.41 -9.68
C SER A 9 12.04 -6.60 -10.33
N GLU A 10 11.23 -7.21 -11.19
CA GLU A 10 10.15 -6.50 -11.88
C GLU A 10 9.02 -6.11 -10.93
N ILE A 11 8.56 -7.04 -10.07
CA ILE A 11 7.59 -6.71 -9.01
C ILE A 11 8.20 -5.68 -8.05
N SER A 12 9.43 -5.88 -7.60
CA SER A 12 10.08 -4.98 -6.64
C SER A 12 10.34 -3.59 -7.22
N ASN A 13 10.58 -3.49 -8.53
CA ASN A 13 10.86 -2.23 -9.20
C ASN A 13 9.59 -1.49 -9.62
N ASN A 14 8.45 -2.17 -9.78
CA ASN A 14 7.25 -1.53 -10.33
C ASN A 14 6.08 -1.45 -9.34
N CYS A 15 5.95 -2.44 -8.47
CA CYS A 15 4.75 -2.63 -7.64
C CYS A 15 4.98 -2.33 -6.16
N ILE A 16 6.19 -1.94 -5.76
CA ILE A 16 6.47 -1.55 -4.39
C ILE A 16 7.22 -0.23 -4.35
N ALA A 17 7.04 0.46 -3.22
CA ALA A 17 7.70 1.70 -2.84
C ALA A 17 7.46 2.89 -3.76
N ILE A 18 6.74 3.89 -3.23
CA ILE A 18 6.52 5.19 -3.85
C ILE A 18 7.36 6.24 -3.10
N THR A 19 7.98 7.13 -3.86
CA THR A 19 8.72 8.29 -3.36
C THR A 19 8.27 9.55 -4.11
N LEU A 20 8.60 10.71 -3.57
CA LEU A 20 8.34 11.99 -4.24
C LEU A 20 8.98 12.08 -5.64
N SER A 21 10.12 11.44 -5.84
CA SER A 21 10.83 11.49 -7.12
C SER A 21 10.24 10.56 -8.18
N ASN A 22 9.47 9.53 -7.80
CA ASN A 22 9.00 8.50 -8.73
C ASN A 22 7.47 8.31 -8.76
N TYR A 23 6.70 9.04 -7.95
CA TYR A 23 5.27 8.77 -7.77
C TYR A 23 4.48 8.76 -9.08
N LYS A 24 4.76 9.66 -10.04
CA LYS A 24 4.01 9.70 -11.30
C LYS A 24 4.11 8.38 -12.07
N GLU A 25 5.32 7.85 -12.20
CA GLU A 25 5.59 6.59 -12.87
C GLU A 25 5.02 5.43 -12.04
N LYS A 26 5.34 5.38 -10.74
CA LYS A 26 4.91 4.29 -9.86
C LYS A 26 3.39 4.19 -9.72
N CYS A 27 2.69 5.31 -9.63
CA CYS A 27 1.24 5.34 -9.55
C CYS A 27 0.57 4.84 -10.83
N ALA A 28 1.20 5.03 -11.99
CA ALA A 28 0.77 4.38 -13.22
C ALA A 28 1.04 2.87 -13.17
N SER A 29 2.24 2.47 -12.74
CA SER A 29 2.64 1.05 -12.62
C SER A 29 1.75 0.27 -11.65
N ILE A 30 1.31 0.85 -10.53
CA ILE A 30 0.41 0.20 -9.57
C ILE A 30 -0.91 -0.24 -10.22
N LYS A 31 -1.39 0.52 -11.21
CA LYS A 31 -2.62 0.19 -11.96
C LYS A 31 -2.35 -0.75 -13.14
N SER A 32 -1.10 -1.07 -13.43
CA SER A 32 -0.74 -1.98 -14.52
C SER A 32 -1.21 -3.41 -14.25
N GLU A 33 -1.36 -4.17 -15.33
CA GLU A 33 -1.70 -5.60 -15.25
C GLU A 33 -0.69 -6.36 -14.39
N LEU A 34 0.61 -6.11 -14.54
CA LEU A 34 1.67 -6.75 -13.75
C LEU A 34 1.43 -6.63 -12.24
N CYS A 35 1.19 -5.41 -11.77
CA CYS A 35 1.01 -5.18 -10.33
C CYS A 35 -0.33 -5.69 -9.83
N GLN A 36 -1.41 -5.54 -10.61
CA GLN A 36 -2.71 -6.09 -10.24
C GLN A 36 -2.69 -7.62 -10.20
N THR A 37 -1.99 -8.29 -11.12
CA THR A 37 -1.77 -9.75 -11.05
C THR A 37 -1.03 -10.14 -9.78
N PHE A 38 0.04 -9.41 -9.43
CA PHE A 38 0.78 -9.68 -8.19
C PHE A 38 -0.08 -9.50 -6.94
N TYR A 39 -0.80 -8.38 -6.81
CA TYR A 39 -1.60 -8.12 -5.61
C TYR A 39 -2.77 -9.07 -5.42
N ASN A 40 -3.30 -9.61 -6.52
CA ASN A 40 -4.44 -10.53 -6.49
C ASN A 40 -4.01 -12.01 -6.50
N ASP A 41 -2.70 -12.29 -6.46
CA ASP A 41 -2.19 -13.67 -6.49
C ASP A 41 -2.43 -14.38 -5.14
N PRO A 42 -3.02 -15.58 -5.12
CA PRO A 42 -3.18 -16.33 -3.87
C PRO A 42 -1.85 -16.87 -3.31
N ASN A 43 -0.77 -16.87 -4.10
CA ASN A 43 0.56 -17.29 -3.66
C ASN A 43 1.67 -16.27 -4.08
N PRO A 44 1.74 -15.10 -3.42
CA PRO A 44 2.74 -14.07 -3.74
C PRO A 44 4.20 -14.51 -3.51
N LEU A 45 4.44 -15.54 -2.69
CA LEU A 45 5.78 -16.07 -2.44
C LEU A 45 6.48 -16.59 -3.70
N LYS A 46 5.72 -16.99 -4.74
CA LYS A 46 6.32 -17.47 -5.99
C LYS A 46 7.17 -16.39 -6.69
N TYR A 47 6.88 -15.12 -6.42
CA TYR A 47 7.65 -13.96 -6.91
C TYR A 47 8.87 -13.63 -6.03
N TYR A 48 9.12 -14.41 -4.97
CA TYR A 48 10.23 -14.22 -4.04
C TYR A 48 10.84 -15.57 -3.58
N PRO A 49 11.35 -16.41 -4.50
CA PRO A 49 11.86 -17.76 -4.23
C PRO A 49 13.01 -17.87 -3.22
N ILE A 50 13.78 -16.80 -3.00
CA ILE A 50 14.80 -16.78 -1.94
C ILE A 50 14.13 -16.52 -0.59
N CYS A 51 13.20 -15.56 -0.54
CA CYS A 51 12.47 -15.23 0.68
C CYS A 51 11.56 -16.37 1.13
N SER A 52 11.07 -17.20 0.21
CA SER A 52 10.21 -18.35 0.52
C SER A 52 10.88 -19.42 1.38
N GLN A 53 12.22 -19.37 1.54
CA GLN A 53 12.96 -20.25 2.45
C GLN A 53 12.78 -19.86 3.92
N PHE A 54 12.29 -18.65 4.20
CA PHE A 54 12.12 -18.10 5.53
C PHE A 54 10.64 -18.08 5.91
N PRO A 55 10.22 -18.76 7.01
CA PRO A 55 8.82 -18.82 7.43
C PRO A 55 8.16 -17.46 7.61
N GLN A 56 8.89 -16.45 8.07
CA GLN A 56 8.38 -15.09 8.30
C GLN A 56 7.87 -14.44 7.00
N TYR A 57 8.49 -14.73 5.86
CA TYR A 57 8.00 -14.23 4.57
C TYR A 57 6.74 -14.93 4.09
N LYS A 58 6.47 -16.15 4.56
CA LYS A 58 5.19 -16.83 4.32
C LYS A 58 4.06 -16.11 5.04
N GLU A 59 4.31 -15.63 6.26
CA GLU A 59 3.36 -14.82 7.03
C GLU A 59 3.22 -13.42 6.42
N TYR A 60 4.33 -12.76 6.09
CA TYR A 60 4.35 -11.38 5.58
C TYR A 60 3.72 -11.21 4.19
N LEU A 61 3.91 -12.19 3.29
CA LEU A 61 3.39 -12.14 1.93
C LEU A 61 2.03 -12.84 1.79
N GLN A 62 1.27 -12.96 2.88
CA GLN A 62 -0.10 -13.46 2.83
C GLN A 62 -1.04 -12.45 2.13
N PRO A 63 -2.12 -12.91 1.47
CA PRO A 63 -2.99 -12.04 0.67
C PRO A 63 -3.57 -10.83 1.42
N SER A 64 -3.95 -10.97 2.69
CA SER A 64 -4.49 -9.86 3.49
C SER A 64 -3.48 -8.73 3.69
N ILE A 65 -2.20 -9.06 3.91
CA ILE A 65 -1.13 -8.08 4.06
C ILE A 65 -0.75 -7.46 2.72
N ILE A 66 -0.71 -8.24 1.64
CA ILE A 66 -0.47 -7.69 0.30
C ILE A 66 -1.59 -6.71 -0.09
N ASN A 67 -2.84 -7.03 0.23
CA ASN A 67 -3.96 -6.13 -0.03
C ASN A 67 -3.87 -4.84 0.81
N PHE A 68 -3.42 -4.94 2.07
CA PHE A 68 -3.14 -3.76 2.89
C PHE A 68 -2.09 -2.84 2.24
N PHE A 69 -0.97 -3.39 1.76
CA PHE A 69 0.05 -2.60 1.08
C PHE A 69 -0.46 -2.00 -0.24
N LYS A 70 -1.22 -2.76 -1.03
CA LYS A 70 -1.88 -2.24 -2.24
C LYS A 70 -2.73 -1.01 -1.92
N GLN A 71 -3.57 -1.08 -0.89
CA GLN A 71 -4.42 0.04 -0.47
C GLN A 71 -3.60 1.24 0.01
N SER A 72 -2.48 1.02 0.72
CA SER A 72 -1.57 2.10 1.10
C SER A 72 -0.95 2.78 -0.13
N PHE A 73 -0.50 2.01 -1.11
CA PHE A 73 0.07 2.55 -2.35
C PHE A 73 -0.99 3.31 -3.18
N GLU A 74 -2.23 2.83 -3.21
CA GLU A 74 -3.34 3.55 -3.86
C GLU A 74 -3.63 4.90 -3.17
N LEU A 75 -3.55 4.95 -1.84
CA LEU A 75 -3.65 6.20 -1.06
C LEU A 75 -2.50 7.16 -1.33
N GLU A 76 -1.28 6.67 -1.52
CA GLU A 76 -0.11 7.48 -1.89
C GLU A 76 -0.23 8.08 -3.32
N CYS A 77 -1.18 7.62 -4.12
CA CYS A 77 -1.36 8.00 -5.51
C CYS A 77 -2.54 8.93 -5.78
N LEU A 78 -3.27 9.39 -4.75
CA LEU A 78 -4.42 10.26 -4.97
C LEU A 78 -3.99 11.65 -5.44
N THR A 79 -4.70 12.19 -6.44
CA THR A 79 -4.46 13.52 -7.00
C THR A 79 -5.70 14.42 -6.92
N ASP A 80 -5.46 15.73 -6.87
CA ASP A 80 -6.46 16.77 -6.96
C ASP A 80 -7.03 16.91 -8.38
N GLU A 81 -7.88 17.91 -8.58
CA GLU A 81 -8.52 18.24 -9.85
C GLU A 81 -7.53 18.66 -10.95
N ASN A 82 -6.31 19.05 -10.59
CA ASN A 82 -5.25 19.52 -11.47
C ASN A 82 -4.08 18.53 -11.61
N ASP A 83 -4.30 17.27 -11.21
CA ASP A 83 -3.31 16.19 -11.21
C ASP A 83 -2.08 16.41 -10.30
N ASN A 84 -2.19 17.28 -9.29
CA ASN A 84 -1.21 17.38 -8.21
C ASN A 84 -1.51 16.35 -7.12
N LEU A 85 -0.49 15.88 -6.39
CA LEU A 85 -0.70 14.97 -5.26
C LEU A 85 -1.61 15.61 -4.20
N CYS A 86 -2.57 14.84 -3.70
CA CYS A 86 -3.38 15.24 -2.57
C CYS A 86 -2.49 15.44 -1.31
N PRO A 87 -2.83 16.39 -0.42
CA PRO A 87 -2.09 16.59 0.82
C PRO A 87 -1.93 15.31 1.66
N TYR A 88 -2.98 14.48 1.73
CA TYR A 88 -2.90 13.18 2.41
C TYR A 88 -1.85 12.26 1.78
N SER A 89 -1.90 12.06 0.46
CA SER A 89 -0.92 11.28 -0.31
C SER A 89 0.50 11.78 -0.10
N LEU A 90 0.68 13.11 -0.17
CA LEU A 90 1.96 13.76 0.02
C LEU A 90 2.54 13.47 1.40
N SER A 91 1.73 13.59 2.46
CA SER A 91 2.15 13.30 3.83
C SER A 91 2.57 11.84 4.04
N LYS A 92 1.89 10.91 3.35
CA LYS A 92 2.20 9.47 3.39
C LYS A 92 3.55 9.17 2.74
N ILE A 93 3.84 9.80 1.60
CA ILE A 93 5.11 9.65 0.88
C ILE A 93 6.27 10.28 1.65
N THR A 94 6.08 11.49 2.20
CA THR A 94 7.18 12.25 2.82
C THR A 94 7.45 11.87 4.27
N LYS A 95 6.51 11.18 4.93
CA LYS A 95 6.58 10.86 6.38
C LYS A 95 6.84 12.10 7.23
N GLY A 96 6.34 13.25 6.77
CA GLY A 96 6.53 14.55 7.39
C GLY A 96 5.51 14.82 8.51
N ASP A 97 5.37 16.10 8.87
CA ASP A 97 4.32 16.51 9.79
C ASP A 97 2.93 16.20 9.20
N HIS A 98 2.07 15.61 10.04
CA HIS A 98 0.70 15.26 9.69
C HIS A 98 -0.32 16.29 10.18
N SER A 99 0.12 17.34 10.88
CA SER A 99 -0.74 18.42 11.33
C SER A 99 -1.38 19.16 10.14
N GLY A 100 -2.68 19.44 10.21
CA GLY A 100 -3.39 20.18 9.16
C GLY A 100 -3.63 19.41 7.84
N VAL A 101 -3.11 18.19 7.70
CA VAL A 101 -3.15 17.45 6.43
C VAL A 101 -4.58 17.13 6.00
N LEU A 102 -5.47 16.80 6.94
CA LEU A 102 -6.86 16.51 6.62
C LEU A 102 -7.60 17.77 6.21
N GLU A 103 -7.38 18.87 6.91
CA GLU A 103 -7.93 20.19 6.61
C GLU A 103 -7.50 20.67 5.22
N ASP A 104 -6.23 20.50 4.88
CA ASP A 104 -5.70 20.82 3.56
C ASP A 104 -6.26 19.88 2.48
N ASN A 105 -6.36 18.59 2.77
CA ASN A 105 -6.95 17.61 1.85
C ASN A 105 -8.43 17.92 1.56
N CYS A 106 -9.16 18.45 2.56
CA CYS A 106 -10.55 18.88 2.45
C CYS A 106 -10.79 20.09 1.54
N LYS A 107 -9.74 20.81 1.13
CA LYS A 107 -9.84 21.93 0.18
C LYS A 107 -10.09 21.48 -1.25
N SER A 108 -9.75 20.22 -1.59
CA SER A 108 -10.04 19.60 -2.88
C SER A 108 -11.16 18.58 -2.73
N LYS A 109 -12.20 18.71 -3.57
CA LYS A 109 -13.34 17.78 -3.55
C LYS A 109 -12.89 16.39 -3.96
N LYS A 110 -12.09 16.28 -5.03
CA LYS A 110 -11.55 15.01 -5.52
C LYS A 110 -10.67 14.33 -4.47
N CYS A 111 -9.78 15.07 -3.81
CA CYS A 111 -8.95 14.51 -2.74
C CYS A 111 -9.78 14.03 -1.56
N THR A 112 -10.79 14.80 -1.16
CA THR A 112 -11.70 14.44 -0.06
C THR A 112 -12.44 13.15 -0.36
N GLU A 113 -13.17 13.11 -1.48
CA GLU A 113 -14.00 11.96 -1.85
C GLU A 113 -13.16 10.70 -2.09
N SER A 114 -12.01 10.85 -2.75
CA SER A 114 -11.13 9.71 -3.04
C SER A 114 -10.49 9.15 -1.78
N THR A 115 -10.07 10.01 -0.85
CA THR A 115 -9.50 9.56 0.43
C THR A 115 -10.55 8.82 1.26
N ILE A 116 -11.75 9.38 1.40
CA ILE A 116 -12.86 8.73 2.12
C ILE A 116 -13.19 7.38 1.49
N LYS A 117 -13.28 7.32 0.16
CA LYS A 117 -13.57 6.07 -0.56
C LYS A 117 -12.49 5.01 -0.28
N SER A 118 -11.21 5.38 -0.33
CA SER A 118 -10.12 4.45 -0.07
C SER A 118 -10.11 3.96 1.38
N LEU A 119 -10.30 4.86 2.35
CA LEU A 119 -10.31 4.51 3.77
C LEU A 119 -11.49 3.58 4.14
N LYS A 120 -12.67 3.79 3.53
CA LYS A 120 -13.84 2.90 3.72
C LYS A 120 -13.62 1.47 3.24
N ASN A 121 -12.67 1.25 2.34
CA ASN A 121 -12.35 -0.07 1.81
C ASN A 121 -11.28 -0.80 2.64
N ILE A 122 -10.72 -0.16 3.67
CA ILE A 122 -9.78 -0.81 4.59
C ILE A 122 -10.59 -1.75 5.50
N ASN A 123 -10.23 -3.04 5.48
CA ASN A 123 -10.86 -4.05 6.34
C ASN A 123 -10.02 -4.24 7.62
N ILE A 124 -10.69 -4.27 8.77
CA ILE A 124 -10.06 -4.52 10.08
C ILE A 124 -9.30 -5.84 10.16
N ASP A 125 -9.73 -6.86 9.38
CA ASP A 125 -9.04 -8.15 9.31
C ASP A 125 -7.60 -8.02 8.80
N GLN A 126 -7.31 -6.97 8.03
CA GLN A 126 -5.96 -6.71 7.55
C GLN A 126 -5.03 -6.25 8.68
N PHE A 127 -5.54 -5.45 9.62
CA PHE A 127 -4.78 -5.03 10.80
C PHE A 127 -4.53 -6.23 11.73
N ALA A 128 -5.58 -7.03 11.99
CA ALA A 128 -5.43 -8.26 12.77
C ALA A 128 -4.43 -9.23 12.12
N ALA A 129 -4.43 -9.37 10.78
CA ALA A 129 -3.45 -10.20 10.08
C ALA A 129 -2.01 -9.70 10.26
N TYR A 130 -1.81 -8.38 10.31
CA TYR A 130 -0.51 -7.77 10.53
C TYR A 130 -0.02 -7.88 11.98
N GLU A 131 -0.93 -7.76 12.96
CA GLU A 131 -0.64 -7.95 14.39
C GLU A 131 -0.29 -9.40 14.73
N ASN A 132 -0.90 -10.37 14.04
CA ASN A 132 -0.69 -11.79 14.27
C ASN A 132 0.62 -12.32 13.65
N LEU A 133 1.43 -11.48 13.02
CA LEU A 133 2.74 -11.87 12.52
C LEU A 133 3.66 -12.23 13.70
N SER A 134 4.42 -13.32 13.56
CA SER A 134 5.34 -13.81 14.60
C SER A 134 6.45 -12.85 15.02
N PHE A 135 6.64 -11.77 14.26
CA PHE A 135 7.72 -10.79 14.42
C PHE A 135 7.21 -9.35 14.60
N THR A 136 5.90 -9.14 14.73
CA THR A 136 5.33 -7.84 15.12
C THR A 136 4.94 -7.89 16.60
N SER A 137 4.73 -6.72 17.20
CA SER A 137 4.29 -6.59 18.59
C SER A 137 3.37 -5.39 18.72
N GLY A 138 2.37 -5.49 19.60
CA GLY A 138 1.38 -4.44 19.84
C GLY A 138 0.02 -4.80 19.25
N SER A 139 -0.96 -3.95 19.55
CA SER A 139 -2.34 -4.09 19.06
C SER A 139 -2.99 -2.72 18.88
N PHE A 140 -3.74 -2.55 17.81
CA PHE A 140 -4.69 -1.47 17.62
C PHE A 140 -5.94 -1.77 18.44
N SER A 141 -6.42 -0.80 19.24
CA SER A 141 -7.73 -0.95 19.86
C SER A 141 -8.83 -0.74 18.81
N TYR A 142 -9.92 -1.51 18.91
CA TYR A 142 -11.09 -1.32 18.04
C TYR A 142 -11.64 0.12 18.11
N GLU A 143 -11.57 0.75 19.28
CA GLU A 143 -11.94 2.15 19.49
C GLU A 143 -11.08 3.14 18.69
N ASN A 144 -9.82 2.78 18.40
CA ASN A 144 -8.91 3.59 17.58
C ASN A 144 -9.10 3.37 16.07
N ILE A 145 -9.77 2.29 15.65
CA ILE A 145 -9.93 1.92 14.23
C ILE A 145 -11.33 2.23 13.70
N ASN A 146 -12.34 2.27 14.57
CA ASN A 146 -13.74 2.48 14.17
C ASN A 146 -14.02 3.98 13.96
N PHE A 147 -13.84 4.45 12.73
CA PHE A 147 -14.23 5.80 12.29
C PHE A 147 -15.76 5.86 12.04
N ASN A 148 -16.56 5.69 13.09
CA ASN A 148 -18.00 6.00 13.06
C ASN A 148 -18.25 7.46 13.46
#